data_AF-A0A1Y2EC80-F1
#
_entry.id   AF-A0A1Y2EC80-F1
#
_cell.length_a   1.000
_cell.length_b   1.000
_cell.length_c   1.000
_cell.angle_alpha   90.00
_cell.angle_beta   90.00
_cell.angle_gamma   90.00
#
_symmetry.space_group_name_H-M   'P 1'
#
loop_
_entity.id
_entity.type
_entity.pdbx_description
1 polymer ?
#
loop_
_entity_poly.entity_id
_entity_poly.type
_entity_poly.pdbx_seq_one_letter_code
_entity_poly.pdbx_strand_id
1 'polypeptide(L)'
;MYYFLNSYRLACKGALYVRLKVGNNKHINIFSTHLQASYENYPPPDSKSVKVRMNQALILHKFIYKNMKNHISEPCFVMGDFNVDGVRQPEEIENKGWYTDKAKLNDHDLDVYAHSNEYIALVNLLRGNLDGVPEEYMPKDVPETPLLGTNDITTRFNIHNLIYNHQDPKVHPITTSNFRGVKGPFEEKSLDYIFEFTPIGTENREDNCNTPVNDNIYPNNETIDNSQTTTPTPNNNNNNEFINKNDNYNICSAKVEPYEVDNPNFKYISDHFSVTTTVQM
;
A
#
# COMPACT_ATOMS: atom_id res chain seq x y z
N MET A 1 3.45 -18.11 1.94
CA MET A 1 3.50 -17.82 0.50
C MET A 1 2.22 -18.36 -0.13
N TYR A 2 1.41 -17.50 -0.77
CA TYR A 2 0.14 -17.89 -1.42
C TYR A 2 0.23 -17.62 -2.92
N TYR A 3 -0.37 -18.47 -3.75
CA TYR A 3 -0.22 -18.45 -5.22
C TYR A 3 -1.47 -17.88 -5.90
N PHE A 4 -1.30 -16.99 -6.89
CA PHE A 4 -2.38 -16.47 -7.74
C PHE A 4 -2.28 -17.02 -9.17
N LEU A 5 -3.40 -17.47 -9.78
CA LEU A 5 -3.40 -18.17 -11.08
C LEU A 5 -3.96 -17.29 -12.24
N ASN A 6 -3.09 -16.79 -13.14
CA ASN A 6 -3.19 -16.98 -14.62
C ASN A 6 -2.07 -16.25 -15.40
N SER A 7 -1.68 -16.84 -16.55
CA SER A 7 -0.57 -16.49 -17.49
C SER A 7 0.87 -16.38 -16.98
N TYR A 8 1.14 -16.02 -15.73
CA TYR A 8 2.41 -16.38 -15.05
C TYR A 8 2.38 -17.84 -14.58
N ARG A 9 1.91 -18.77 -15.42
CA ARG A 9 1.77 -20.19 -15.03
C ARG A 9 3.09 -20.88 -14.69
N LEU A 10 4.23 -20.28 -15.03
CA LEU A 10 5.57 -20.78 -14.71
C LEU A 10 6.22 -20.11 -13.50
N ALA A 11 5.63 -19.02 -12.99
CA ALA A 11 6.15 -18.30 -11.83
C ALA A 11 5.12 -18.29 -10.70
N CYS A 12 5.58 -18.60 -9.50
CA CYS A 12 4.77 -18.63 -8.30
C CYS A 12 4.49 -17.21 -7.75
N LYS A 13 3.80 -16.37 -8.53
CA LYS A 13 3.42 -15.02 -8.08
C LYS A 13 2.46 -15.09 -6.90
N GLY A 14 2.67 -14.20 -5.94
CA GLY A 14 2.12 -14.30 -4.59
C GLY A 14 2.36 -13.04 -3.79
N ALA A 15 1.86 -13.05 -2.55
CA ALA A 15 2.20 -12.06 -1.54
C ALA A 15 3.01 -12.73 -0.42
N LEU A 16 4.03 -12.01 0.07
CA LEU A 16 4.78 -12.31 1.27
C LEU A 16 4.24 -11.45 2.41
N TYR A 17 4.08 -12.05 3.59
CA TYR A 17 3.71 -11.35 4.82
C TYR A 17 4.79 -11.58 5.86
N VAL A 18 5.22 -10.52 6.51
CA VAL A 18 6.14 -10.54 7.62
C VAL A 18 5.58 -9.68 8.75
N ARG A 19 5.59 -10.21 9.97
CA ARG A 19 5.31 -9.46 11.20
C ARG A 19 6.62 -9.30 11.98
N LEU A 20 7.20 -8.11 11.92
CA LEU A 20 8.50 -7.81 12.52
C LEU A 20 8.30 -7.30 13.94
N LYS A 21 8.94 -7.94 14.93
CA LYS A 21 8.98 -7.43 16.31
C LYS A 21 9.98 -6.29 16.40
N VAL A 22 9.52 -5.13 16.85
CA VAL A 22 10.33 -3.90 16.99
C VAL A 22 10.26 -3.41 18.43
N GLY A 23 11.14 -3.94 19.28
CA GLY A 23 11.16 -3.65 20.72
C GLY A 23 10.23 -4.54 21.55
N ASN A 24 9.78 -4.03 22.70
CA ASN A 24 8.99 -4.81 23.65
C ASN A 24 7.52 -4.86 23.22
N ASN A 25 7.09 -6.05 22.77
CA ASN A 25 5.72 -6.39 22.37
C ASN A 25 5.11 -5.58 21.21
N LYS A 26 5.89 -4.71 20.58
CA LYS A 26 5.48 -3.94 19.39
C LYS A 26 5.87 -4.68 18.12
N HIS A 27 5.00 -4.60 17.12
CA HIS A 27 5.22 -5.26 15.83
C HIS A 27 4.81 -4.36 14.67
N ILE A 28 5.48 -4.53 13.54
CA ILE A 28 5.13 -3.93 12.25
C ILE A 28 4.73 -5.05 11.29
N ASN A 29 3.64 -4.85 10.58
CA ASN A 29 3.13 -5.78 9.57
C ASN A 29 3.53 -5.28 8.18
N ILE A 30 4.21 -6.12 7.41
CA ILE A 30 4.66 -5.80 6.07
C ILE A 30 4.15 -6.86 5.11
N PHE A 31 3.47 -6.41 4.06
CA PHE A 31 3.06 -7.22 2.93
C PHE A 31 3.83 -6.77 1.70
N SER A 32 4.47 -7.71 1.01
CA SER A 32 5.13 -7.44 -0.27
C SER A 32 4.49 -8.29 -1.37
N THR A 33 4.24 -7.69 -2.53
CA THR A 33 3.61 -8.37 -3.67
C THR A 33 4.21 -7.91 -4.99
N HIS A 34 3.96 -8.70 -6.03
CA HIS A 34 4.21 -8.31 -7.41
C HIS A 34 3.06 -8.85 -8.26
N LEU A 35 2.15 -7.97 -8.68
CA LEU A 35 0.93 -8.36 -9.39
C LEU A 35 1.20 -8.70 -10.87
N GLN A 36 0.16 -9.06 -11.62
CA GLN A 36 0.25 -9.49 -13.01
C GLN A 36 0.67 -8.36 -13.95
N ALA A 37 1.90 -8.33 -14.45
CA ALA A 37 2.30 -7.38 -15.50
C ALA A 37 1.40 -7.40 -16.75
N SER A 38 1.29 -6.26 -17.43
CA SER A 38 0.73 -6.20 -18.78
C SER A 38 1.87 -6.22 -19.80
N TYR A 39 1.63 -6.84 -20.95
CA TYR A 39 2.63 -6.96 -22.03
C TYR A 39 2.25 -6.14 -23.27
N GLU A 40 1.23 -5.30 -23.12
CA GLU A 40 0.76 -4.33 -24.11
C GLU A 40 0.85 -2.93 -23.50
N ASN A 41 1.04 -1.93 -24.35
CA ASN A 41 1.05 -0.54 -23.91
C ASN A 41 -0.40 -0.15 -23.59
N TYR A 42 -0.63 0.40 -22.40
CA TYR A 42 -1.95 0.86 -21.95
C TYR A 42 -3.05 -0.20 -22.13
N PRO A 43 -2.96 -1.31 -21.37
CA PRO A 43 -3.91 -2.42 -21.48
C PRO A 43 -5.35 -1.92 -21.19
N PRO A 44 -6.35 -2.26 -22.04
CA PRO A 44 -7.71 -1.88 -21.75
C PRO A 44 -8.25 -2.65 -20.53
N PRO A 45 -9.31 -2.15 -19.87
CA PRO A 45 -9.90 -2.79 -18.67
C PRO A 45 -10.32 -4.25 -18.89
N ASP A 46 -10.72 -4.59 -20.12
CA ASP A 46 -11.17 -5.94 -20.48
C ASP A 46 -10.02 -6.91 -20.81
N SER A 47 -8.77 -6.42 -20.84
CA SER A 47 -7.59 -7.24 -21.05
C SER A 47 -7.45 -8.33 -19.98
N LYS A 48 -6.80 -9.44 -20.36
CA LYS A 48 -6.61 -10.56 -19.45
C LYS A 48 -5.70 -10.21 -18.27
N SER A 49 -4.67 -9.40 -18.49
CA SER A 49 -3.72 -9.00 -17.44
C SER A 49 -4.40 -8.14 -16.38
N VAL A 50 -5.18 -7.13 -16.81
CA VAL A 50 -5.92 -6.24 -15.89
C VAL A 50 -6.93 -7.04 -15.06
N LYS A 51 -7.75 -7.91 -15.69
CA LYS A 51 -8.71 -8.77 -14.96
C LYS A 51 -8.03 -9.66 -13.91
N VAL A 52 -6.90 -10.27 -14.26
CA VAL A 52 -6.13 -11.09 -13.31
C VAL A 52 -5.59 -10.22 -12.18
N ARG A 53 -5.06 -9.04 -12.48
CA ARG A 53 -4.55 -8.09 -11.48
C ARG A 53 -5.63 -7.64 -10.49
N MET A 54 -6.82 -7.29 -10.96
CA MET A 54 -7.94 -6.88 -10.10
C MET A 54 -8.37 -8.03 -9.18
N ASN A 55 -8.43 -9.26 -9.70
CA ASN A 55 -8.66 -10.45 -8.87
C ASN A 55 -7.55 -10.63 -7.81
N GLN A 56 -6.27 -10.44 -8.19
CA GLN A 56 -5.15 -10.54 -7.27
C GLN A 56 -5.22 -9.47 -6.17
N ALA A 57 -5.58 -8.23 -6.50
CA ALA A 57 -5.75 -7.14 -5.54
C ALA A 57 -6.84 -7.47 -4.51
N LEU A 58 -7.98 -8.02 -4.95
CA LEU A 58 -9.04 -8.43 -4.04
C LEU A 58 -8.64 -9.61 -3.14
N ILE A 59 -7.95 -10.59 -3.70
CA ILE A 59 -7.42 -11.73 -2.92
C ILE A 59 -6.35 -11.23 -1.93
N LEU A 60 -5.54 -10.24 -2.30
CA LEU A 60 -4.58 -9.56 -1.43
C LEU A 60 -5.28 -8.83 -0.28
N HIS A 61 -6.38 -8.10 -0.53
CA HIS A 61 -7.22 -7.52 0.51
C HIS A 61 -7.66 -8.56 1.54
N LYS A 62 -8.25 -9.68 1.08
CA LYS A 62 -8.67 -10.79 1.96
C LYS A 62 -7.49 -11.32 2.79
N PHE A 63 -6.33 -11.49 2.16
CA PHE A 63 -5.11 -11.94 2.83
C PHE A 63 -4.62 -10.96 3.90
N ILE A 64 -4.61 -9.66 3.62
CA ILE A 64 -4.24 -8.61 4.58
C ILE A 64 -5.22 -8.64 5.77
N TYR A 65 -6.52 -8.60 5.50
CA TYR A 65 -7.56 -8.64 6.54
C TYR A 65 -7.45 -9.86 7.45
N LYS A 66 -7.24 -11.05 6.88
CA LYS A 66 -7.07 -12.28 7.65
C LYS A 66 -5.95 -12.19 8.69
N ASN A 67 -4.82 -11.56 8.34
CA ASN A 67 -3.68 -11.42 9.22
C ASN A 67 -3.82 -10.20 10.15
N MET A 68 -4.44 -9.10 9.71
CA MET A 68 -4.54 -7.86 10.48
C MET A 68 -5.73 -7.81 11.45
N LYS A 69 -6.77 -8.65 11.28
CA LYS A 69 -8.00 -8.58 12.10
C LYS A 69 -7.80 -8.67 13.61
N ASN A 70 -6.69 -9.27 14.07
CA ASN A 70 -6.35 -9.40 15.49
C ASN A 70 -5.20 -8.46 15.91
N HIS A 71 -4.72 -7.62 14.99
CA HIS A 71 -3.55 -6.75 15.14
C HIS A 71 -3.87 -5.31 14.73
N ILE A 72 -5.08 -4.84 15.06
CA ILE A 72 -5.64 -3.57 14.56
C ILE A 72 -4.88 -2.32 15.01
N SER A 73 -4.11 -2.43 16.10
CA SER A 73 -3.30 -1.36 16.66
C SER A 73 -1.84 -1.39 16.18
N GLU A 74 -1.47 -2.30 15.28
CA GLU A 74 -0.11 -2.42 14.76
C GLU A 74 0.01 -1.76 13.38
N PRO A 75 1.13 -1.09 13.06
CA PRO A 75 1.41 -0.56 11.73
C PRO A 75 1.30 -1.63 10.66
N CYS A 76 0.70 -1.29 9.52
CA CYS A 76 0.59 -2.17 8.36
C CYS A 76 1.00 -1.45 7.08
N PHE A 77 2.02 -1.98 6.42
CA PHE A 77 2.51 -1.50 5.14
C PHE A 77 2.33 -2.56 4.06
N VAL A 78 1.88 -2.15 2.88
CA VAL A 78 1.73 -3.01 1.70
C VAL A 78 2.52 -2.39 0.56
N MET A 79 3.48 -3.13 0.00
CA MET A 79 4.45 -2.58 -0.94
C MET A 79 4.77 -3.53 -2.10
N GLY A 80 5.35 -2.95 -3.16
CA GLY A 80 5.92 -3.67 -4.30
C GLY A 80 5.32 -3.24 -5.64
N ASP A 81 5.55 -4.06 -6.67
CA ASP A 81 5.17 -3.75 -8.04
C ASP A 81 3.73 -4.22 -8.33
N PHE A 82 2.79 -3.29 -8.26
CA PHE A 82 1.39 -3.55 -8.59
C PHE A 82 1.14 -3.60 -10.10
N ASN A 83 2.11 -3.18 -10.93
CA ASN A 83 2.00 -3.10 -12.38
C ASN A 83 0.75 -2.31 -12.84
N VAL A 84 0.32 -1.33 -12.04
CA VAL A 84 -0.73 -0.35 -12.36
C VAL A 84 -0.06 0.98 -12.63
N ASP A 85 -0.55 1.74 -13.61
CA ASP A 85 -0.09 3.11 -13.82
C ASP A 85 -0.90 4.04 -12.91
N GLY A 86 -0.24 4.82 -12.06
CA GLY A 86 -0.91 5.75 -11.16
C GLY A 86 -1.43 7.01 -11.86
N VAL A 87 -0.86 7.34 -13.04
CA VAL A 87 -1.18 8.57 -13.77
C VAL A 87 -2.37 8.37 -14.70
N ARG A 88 -3.33 9.30 -14.64
CA ARG A 88 -4.47 9.35 -15.56
C ARG A 88 -4.02 9.56 -17.01
N GLN A 89 -4.53 8.75 -17.94
CA GLN A 89 -4.19 8.88 -19.35
C GLN A 89 -4.94 10.05 -20.02
N PRO A 90 -4.40 10.69 -21.07
CA PRO A 90 -5.06 11.80 -21.77
C PRO A 90 -6.49 11.48 -22.25
N GLU A 91 -6.75 10.27 -22.73
CA GLU A 91 -8.07 9.84 -23.21
C GLU A 91 -9.08 9.73 -22.06
N GLU A 92 -8.62 9.44 -20.84
CA GLU A 92 -9.44 9.48 -19.63
C GLU A 92 -9.70 10.92 -19.17
N ILE A 93 -8.76 11.85 -19.43
CA ILE A 93 -8.88 13.28 -19.15
C ILE A 93 -9.93 13.93 -20.04
N GLU A 94 -10.17 13.46 -21.26
CA GLU A 94 -11.22 14.05 -22.11
C GLU A 94 -12.64 13.65 -21.65
N ASN A 95 -12.79 12.55 -20.91
CA ASN A 95 -14.07 12.01 -20.42
C ASN A 95 -14.43 12.41 -18.97
N LYS A 96 -13.95 13.58 -18.49
CA LYS A 96 -13.91 14.00 -17.06
C LYS A 96 -15.17 13.76 -16.22
N GLY A 97 -16.37 13.99 -16.78
CA GLY A 97 -17.62 13.96 -16.01
C GLY A 97 -18.24 12.57 -15.84
N TRP A 98 -17.77 11.56 -16.57
CA TRP A 98 -18.42 10.24 -16.56
C TRP A 98 -18.19 9.47 -15.26
N TYR A 99 -17.00 9.63 -14.64
CA TYR A 99 -16.53 8.73 -13.58
C TYR A 99 -16.74 9.24 -12.16
N THR A 100 -16.66 10.55 -11.90
CA THR A 100 -17.01 11.13 -10.58
C THR A 100 -18.45 10.81 -10.21
N ASP A 101 -19.36 10.89 -11.19
CA ASP A 101 -20.79 10.77 -10.98
C ASP A 101 -21.24 9.30 -10.89
N LYS A 102 -20.63 8.39 -11.67
CA LYS A 102 -20.97 6.96 -11.67
C LYS A 102 -20.34 6.17 -10.53
N ALA A 103 -19.07 6.44 -10.20
CA ALA A 103 -18.36 5.69 -9.18
C ALA A 103 -18.67 6.19 -7.76
N LYS A 104 -19.49 7.27 -7.62
CA LYS A 104 -19.83 7.92 -6.34
C LYS A 104 -18.59 8.14 -5.46
N LEU A 105 -17.46 8.45 -6.10
CA LEU A 105 -16.18 8.61 -5.43
C LEU A 105 -16.21 9.95 -4.71
N ASN A 106 -16.71 9.93 -3.48
CA ASN A 106 -16.71 11.07 -2.57
C ASN A 106 -15.43 11.12 -1.72
N ASP A 107 -14.46 10.27 -2.03
CA ASP A 107 -13.21 10.23 -1.27
C ASP A 107 -12.36 11.45 -1.62
N HIS A 108 -12.32 12.41 -0.70
CA HIS A 108 -11.53 13.63 -0.82
C HIS A 108 -10.02 13.35 -0.89
N ASP A 109 -9.57 12.17 -0.45
CA ASP A 109 -8.16 11.81 -0.40
C ASP A 109 -7.63 11.26 -1.74
N LEU A 110 -8.54 10.78 -2.59
CA LEU A 110 -8.22 10.38 -3.95
C LEU A 110 -8.38 11.59 -4.86
N ASP A 111 -7.26 12.13 -5.35
CA ASP A 111 -7.28 13.13 -6.40
C ASP A 111 -7.73 12.48 -7.72
N VAL A 112 -9.04 12.37 -7.88
CA VAL A 112 -9.70 11.74 -9.03
C VAL A 112 -9.32 12.39 -10.36
N TYR A 113 -8.76 13.60 -10.33
CA TYR A 113 -8.28 14.29 -11.52
C TYR A 113 -6.84 13.92 -11.89
N ALA A 114 -6.06 13.41 -10.94
CA ALA A 114 -4.67 12.99 -11.15
C ALA A 114 -4.53 11.48 -11.38
N HIS A 115 -5.40 10.66 -10.76
CA HIS A 115 -5.30 9.20 -10.77
C HIS A 115 -5.95 8.52 -11.98
N SER A 116 -5.32 7.45 -12.48
CA SER A 116 -5.93 6.55 -13.48
C SER A 116 -7.10 5.75 -12.90
N ASN A 117 -8.00 5.28 -13.76
CA ASN A 117 -9.11 4.44 -13.32
C ASN A 117 -8.65 3.08 -12.77
N GLU A 118 -7.60 2.50 -13.35
CA GLU A 118 -7.02 1.25 -12.84
C GLU A 118 -6.43 1.44 -11.43
N TYR A 119 -5.80 2.58 -11.15
CA TYR A 119 -5.33 2.92 -9.81
C TYR A 119 -6.47 3.08 -8.81
N ILE A 120 -7.53 3.79 -9.20
CA ILE A 120 -8.73 3.96 -8.36
C ILE A 120 -9.35 2.58 -8.06
N ALA A 121 -9.47 1.71 -9.05
CA ALA A 121 -9.95 0.35 -8.88
C ALA A 121 -9.05 -0.44 -7.91
N LEU A 122 -7.73 -0.37 -8.08
CA LEU A 122 -6.75 -1.02 -7.21
C LEU A 122 -6.93 -0.60 -5.76
N VAL A 123 -6.93 0.71 -5.47
CA VAL A 123 -7.04 1.22 -4.10
C VAL A 123 -8.37 0.81 -3.48
N ASN A 124 -9.48 0.93 -4.20
CA ASN A 124 -10.81 0.54 -3.68
C ASN A 124 -10.91 -0.96 -3.40
N LEU A 125 -10.37 -1.83 -4.28
CA LEU A 125 -10.29 -3.27 -4.02
C LEU A 125 -9.45 -3.59 -2.78
N LEU A 126 -8.30 -2.91 -2.61
CA LEU A 126 -7.45 -3.07 -1.44
C LEU A 126 -8.12 -2.61 -0.14
N ARG A 127 -8.94 -1.55 -0.19
CA ARG A 127 -9.76 -1.09 0.95
C ARG A 127 -10.90 -2.06 1.30
N GLY A 128 -11.37 -2.82 0.31
CA GLY A 128 -12.60 -3.61 0.38
C GLY A 128 -13.86 -2.81 0.02
N ASN A 129 -13.70 -1.63 -0.58
CA ASN A 129 -14.80 -0.78 -1.04
C ASN A 129 -15.20 -1.15 -2.48
N LEU A 130 -16.01 -2.19 -2.65
CA LEU A 130 -16.42 -2.62 -3.99
C LEU A 130 -17.28 -1.56 -4.70
N ASP A 131 -18.11 -0.81 -3.98
CA ASP A 131 -18.97 0.22 -4.58
C ASP A 131 -18.19 1.37 -5.24
N GLY A 132 -16.94 1.60 -4.82
CA GLY A 132 -16.03 2.57 -5.42
C GLY A 132 -15.21 2.03 -6.60
N VAL A 133 -15.31 0.74 -6.92
CA VAL A 133 -14.57 0.16 -8.06
C VAL A 133 -15.32 0.48 -9.36
N PRO A 134 -14.68 1.11 -10.37
CA PRO A 134 -15.33 1.33 -11.65
C PRO A 134 -15.78 0.00 -12.28
N GLU A 135 -16.96 0.01 -12.90
CA GLU A 135 -17.67 -1.20 -13.37
C GLU A 135 -16.81 -2.08 -14.28
N GLU A 136 -16.03 -1.45 -15.17
CA GLU A 136 -15.15 -2.12 -16.13
C GLU A 136 -13.96 -2.84 -15.48
N TYR A 137 -13.55 -2.44 -14.26
CA TYR A 137 -12.46 -3.06 -13.49
C TYR A 137 -12.98 -4.02 -12.41
N MET A 138 -14.31 -4.14 -12.24
CA MET A 138 -14.90 -5.00 -11.21
C MET A 138 -14.55 -6.48 -11.44
N PRO A 139 -13.96 -7.17 -10.44
CA PRO A 139 -13.78 -8.62 -10.45
C PRO A 139 -15.11 -9.38 -10.63
N LYS A 140 -15.25 -10.15 -11.71
CA LYS A 140 -16.48 -10.93 -11.97
C LYS A 140 -16.50 -12.29 -11.25
N ASP A 141 -15.34 -12.90 -11.10
CA ASP A 141 -15.19 -14.27 -10.61
C ASP A 141 -14.26 -14.27 -9.40
N VAL A 142 -14.74 -13.77 -8.26
CA VAL A 142 -13.96 -13.81 -7.01
C VAL A 142 -14.01 -15.25 -6.50
N PRO A 143 -12.88 -15.99 -6.46
CA PRO A 143 -12.92 -17.36 -5.98
C PRO A 143 -13.36 -17.37 -4.53
N GLU A 144 -14.38 -18.18 -4.21
CA GLU A 144 -14.67 -18.54 -2.83
C GLU A 144 -13.46 -19.27 -2.28
N THR A 145 -12.63 -18.58 -1.51
CA THR A 145 -11.45 -19.16 -0.89
C THR A 145 -11.62 -19.06 0.62
N PRO A 146 -12.17 -20.11 1.29
CA PRO A 146 -12.37 -20.11 2.74
C PRO A 146 -11.10 -19.82 3.53
N LEU A 147 -9.94 -20.13 2.93
CA LEU A 147 -8.62 -19.92 3.52
C LEU A 147 -8.23 -18.44 3.66
N LEU A 148 -8.94 -17.49 3.05
CA LEU A 148 -8.57 -16.08 3.03
C LEU A 148 -9.47 -15.17 3.89
N GLY A 149 -10.37 -15.74 4.69
CA GLY A 149 -11.28 -14.97 5.54
C GLY A 149 -12.71 -15.02 5.03
N THR A 150 -13.50 -13.99 5.35
CA THR A 150 -14.91 -13.93 4.97
C THR A 150 -15.04 -13.67 3.47
N ASN A 151 -16.07 -14.25 2.83
CA ASN A 151 -16.46 -13.86 1.47
C ASN A 151 -17.19 -12.52 1.45
N ASP A 152 -17.64 -12.04 2.62
CA ASP A 152 -18.12 -10.68 2.80
C ASP A 152 -16.96 -9.69 2.61
N ILE A 153 -16.98 -8.98 1.48
CA ILE A 153 -16.06 -7.89 1.16
C ILE A 153 -16.76 -6.60 1.51
N THR A 154 -16.27 -5.96 2.55
CA THR A 154 -16.71 -4.66 3.03
C THR A 154 -15.49 -3.80 3.27
N THR A 155 -15.67 -2.48 3.32
CA THR A 155 -14.54 -1.57 3.58
C THR A 155 -13.95 -1.85 4.95
N ARG A 156 -12.65 -2.18 5.01
CA ARG A 156 -11.93 -2.51 6.26
C ARG A 156 -10.79 -1.56 6.57
N PHE A 157 -10.24 -0.89 5.57
CA PHE A 157 -9.02 -0.12 5.70
C PHE A 157 -9.18 1.26 5.07
N ASN A 158 -8.60 2.26 5.73
CA ASN A 158 -8.10 3.46 5.10
C ASN A 158 -6.74 3.13 4.48
N ILE A 159 -6.46 3.69 3.31
CA ILE A 159 -5.21 3.47 2.59
C ILE A 159 -4.61 4.82 2.23
N HIS A 160 -3.35 5.01 2.59
CA HIS A 160 -2.54 6.17 2.18
C HIS A 160 -1.41 5.70 1.27
N ASN A 161 -1.20 6.39 0.14
CA ASN A 161 -0.09 6.11 -0.76
C ASN A 161 1.10 6.97 -0.33
N LEU A 162 2.04 6.39 0.40
CA LEU A 162 3.12 7.16 1.02
C LEU A 162 4.01 7.88 0.00
N ILE A 163 4.15 7.35 -1.21
CA ILE A 163 4.91 8.02 -2.28
C ILE A 163 4.14 9.25 -2.77
N TYR A 164 2.87 9.07 -3.12
CA TYR A 164 2.04 10.15 -3.67
C TYR A 164 1.72 11.25 -2.65
N ASN A 165 1.44 10.86 -1.40
CA ASN A 165 0.97 11.76 -0.36
C ASN A 165 2.11 12.58 0.29
N HIS A 166 3.37 12.15 0.21
CA HIS A 166 4.51 12.81 0.88
C HIS A 166 5.53 13.46 -0.07
N GLN A 167 5.22 13.60 -1.34
CA GLN A 167 6.04 14.37 -2.29
C GLN A 167 5.35 15.68 -2.69
N ASP A 168 6.17 16.72 -2.86
CA ASP A 168 5.77 18.00 -3.45
C ASP A 168 6.76 18.37 -4.57
N PRO A 169 6.33 18.39 -5.85
CA PRO A 169 4.99 18.06 -6.32
C PRO A 169 4.64 16.59 -6.10
N LYS A 170 3.34 16.27 -6.02
CA LYS A 170 2.88 14.88 -5.89
C LYS A 170 3.33 14.06 -7.10
N VAL A 171 3.82 12.84 -6.86
CA VAL A 171 4.29 11.93 -7.91
C VAL A 171 3.53 10.61 -7.84
N HIS A 172 3.07 10.14 -9.00
CA HIS A 172 2.47 8.83 -9.13
C HIS A 172 3.53 7.79 -9.49
N PRO A 173 3.43 6.56 -8.96
CA PRO A 173 4.15 5.42 -9.52
C PRO A 173 3.66 5.17 -10.96
N ILE A 174 4.59 4.98 -11.89
CA ILE A 174 4.32 4.74 -13.31
C ILE A 174 4.97 3.42 -13.69
N THR A 175 4.16 2.48 -14.16
CA THR A 175 4.61 1.12 -14.50
C THR A 175 4.83 0.92 -16.00
N THR A 176 4.27 1.81 -16.82
CA THR A 176 4.53 1.84 -18.26
C THR A 176 5.86 2.52 -18.50
N SER A 177 6.83 1.84 -19.11
CA SER A 177 8.09 2.46 -19.51
C SER A 177 8.02 2.79 -21.02
N ASN A 178 8.58 3.92 -21.46
CA ASN A 178 8.69 4.26 -22.90
C ASN A 178 9.73 3.36 -23.62
N PHE A 179 9.85 2.12 -23.17
CA PHE A 179 10.74 1.10 -23.68
C PHE A 179 10.17 0.51 -24.96
N ARG A 180 10.50 1.19 -26.07
CA ARG A 180 10.97 0.62 -27.35
C ARG A 180 10.98 1.73 -28.40
N GLY A 181 12.17 2.17 -28.80
CA GLY A 181 12.36 2.91 -30.06
C GLY A 181 11.97 4.40 -30.06
N VAL A 182 11.60 4.97 -28.92
CA VAL A 182 11.27 6.41 -28.84
C VAL A 182 12.55 7.19 -28.53
N LYS A 183 12.85 8.21 -29.34
CA LYS A 183 13.92 9.18 -29.07
C LYS A 183 13.43 10.16 -28.00
N GLY A 184 13.57 9.82 -26.73
CA GLY A 184 13.28 10.70 -25.59
C GLY A 184 14.18 10.39 -24.39
N PRO A 185 14.33 11.31 -23.44
CA PRO A 185 15.01 11.01 -22.17
C PRO A 185 14.29 9.86 -21.46
N PHE A 186 15.04 9.04 -20.71
CA PHE A 186 14.45 8.05 -19.83
C PHE A 186 13.53 8.78 -18.84
N GLU A 187 12.30 8.31 -18.70
CA GLU A 187 11.40 8.85 -17.68
C GLU A 187 11.84 8.35 -16.31
N GLU A 188 12.03 9.29 -15.38
CA GLU A 188 12.19 9.03 -13.94
C GLU A 188 10.93 8.29 -13.46
N LYS A 189 11.07 7.00 -13.14
CA LYS A 189 9.93 6.10 -12.88
C LYS A 189 10.12 5.39 -11.58
N SER A 190 9.08 5.31 -10.76
CA SER A 190 8.97 4.32 -9.69
C SER A 190 7.91 3.30 -10.08
N LEU A 191 8.31 2.03 -10.14
CA LEU A 191 7.40 0.90 -10.36
C LEU A 191 6.65 0.51 -9.07
N ASP A 192 7.23 0.85 -7.93
CA ASP A 192 6.76 0.36 -6.64
C ASP A 192 5.77 1.32 -5.99
N TYR A 193 4.73 0.74 -5.40
CA TYR A 193 3.85 1.42 -4.48
C TYR A 193 4.26 1.10 -3.05
N ILE A 194 4.06 2.06 -2.15
CA ILE A 194 4.15 1.83 -0.70
C ILE A 194 2.91 2.43 -0.06
N PHE A 195 2.01 1.55 0.38
CA PHE A 195 0.76 1.92 1.01
C PHE A 195 0.84 1.70 2.53
N GLU A 196 0.33 2.66 3.29
CA GLU A 196 -0.05 2.46 4.69
C GLU A 196 -1.52 2.00 4.73
N PHE A 197 -1.81 0.99 5.54
CA PHE A 197 -3.16 0.50 5.81
C PHE A 197 -3.52 0.73 7.27
N THR A 198 -4.63 1.44 7.50
CA THR A 198 -5.16 1.71 8.83
C THR A 198 -6.58 1.15 8.96
N PRO A 199 -6.90 0.30 9.94
CA PRO A 199 -8.26 -0.23 10.08
C PRO A 199 -9.32 0.87 10.28
N ILE A 200 -10.48 0.72 9.64
CA ILE A 200 -11.61 1.64 9.81
C ILE A 200 -12.13 1.57 11.26
N GLY A 201 -12.47 2.73 11.81
CA GLY A 201 -12.93 2.87 13.20
C GLY A 201 -11.83 3.26 14.18
N THR A 202 -10.57 3.34 13.75
CA THR A 202 -9.56 4.12 14.48
C THR A 202 -9.66 5.58 14.04
N GLU A 203 -9.82 6.52 14.99
CA GLU A 203 -9.99 7.96 14.73
C GLU A 203 -8.97 8.47 13.68
N ASN A 204 -9.39 9.36 12.77
CA ASN A 204 -8.53 9.95 11.73
C ASN A 204 -7.25 10.49 12.37
N ARG A 205 -6.11 9.92 11.97
CA ARG A 205 -4.82 10.07 12.69
C ARG A 205 -3.98 11.25 12.23
N GLU A 206 -4.51 12.11 11.37
CA GLU A 206 -3.71 13.06 10.59
C GLU A 206 -3.15 14.25 11.39
N ASP A 207 -3.58 14.53 12.63
CA ASP A 207 -3.33 15.84 13.24
C ASP A 207 -2.35 15.90 14.43
N ASN A 208 -1.75 14.80 14.89
CA ASN A 208 -1.05 14.79 16.20
C ASN A 208 0.49 14.68 16.18
N CYS A 209 1.14 14.69 15.03
CA CYS A 209 2.61 14.54 14.97
C CYS A 209 3.35 15.88 14.90
N ASN A 210 3.54 16.54 16.05
CA ASN A 210 4.51 17.62 16.19
C ASN A 210 5.92 17.03 16.43
N THR A 211 6.55 16.46 15.41
CA THR A 211 7.97 16.06 15.51
C THR A 211 8.83 17.00 14.68
N PRO A 212 9.79 17.73 15.26
CA PRO A 212 10.77 18.44 14.46
C PRO A 212 11.53 17.41 13.63
N VAL A 213 11.52 17.59 12.31
CA VAL A 213 12.38 16.83 11.39
C VAL A 213 13.82 17.08 11.83
N ASN A 214 14.43 16.10 12.48
CA ASN A 214 15.82 16.18 12.88
C ASN A 214 16.64 15.64 11.71
N ASP A 215 17.20 16.53 10.90
CA ASP A 215 18.01 16.23 9.70
C ASP A 215 19.33 15.46 10.00
N ASN A 216 19.55 15.04 11.25
CA ASN A 216 20.80 14.44 11.73
C ASN A 216 20.67 12.95 12.09
N ILE A 217 19.84 12.17 11.40
CA ILE A 217 19.83 10.70 11.56
C ILE A 217 21.00 10.10 10.76
N TYR A 218 22.21 10.32 11.26
CA TYR A 218 23.33 9.40 11.04
C TYR A 218 23.44 8.49 12.26
N PRO A 219 23.74 7.19 12.10
CA PRO A 219 23.84 6.28 13.23
C PRO A 219 25.08 6.64 14.08
N ASN A 220 24.85 7.31 15.21
CA ASN A 220 25.85 7.40 16.26
C ASN A 220 26.05 6.02 16.88
N ASN A 221 27.22 5.44 16.62
CA ASN A 221 27.75 4.32 17.36
C ASN A 221 28.06 4.78 18.79
N GLU A 222 27.19 4.52 19.77
CA GLU A 222 27.61 4.52 21.17
C GLU A 222 26.70 3.70 22.09
N THR A 223 27.32 2.63 22.62
CA THR A 223 27.22 2.03 23.96
C THR A 223 25.86 1.66 24.57
N ILE A 224 25.66 0.34 24.64
CA ILE A 224 24.78 -0.40 25.54
C ILE A 224 25.11 -0.03 27.00
N ASP A 225 24.11 0.41 27.77
CA ASP A 225 24.22 0.45 29.22
C ASP A 225 23.13 -0.41 29.88
N ASN A 226 23.58 -1.21 30.84
CA ASN A 226 22.83 -2.23 31.56
C ASN A 226 22.39 -1.69 32.92
N SER A 227 21.09 -1.66 33.23
CA SER A 227 20.64 -1.76 34.64
C SER A 227 19.16 -2.14 34.81
N GLN A 228 18.98 -3.39 35.28
CA GLN A 228 18.21 -3.84 36.44
C GLN A 228 16.72 -3.47 36.68
N THR A 229 15.88 -4.51 36.50
CA THR A 229 14.95 -5.13 37.49
C THR A 229 14.27 -4.29 38.58
N THR A 230 12.93 -4.27 38.54
CA THR A 230 12.06 -4.46 39.72
C THR A 230 10.77 -5.24 39.37
N THR A 231 10.35 -6.11 40.30
CA THR A 231 9.15 -6.97 40.30
C THR A 231 7.87 -6.22 40.67
N PRO A 232 6.67 -6.68 40.25
CA PRO A 232 5.43 -6.36 40.97
C PRO A 232 4.69 -7.59 41.53
N THR A 233 4.26 -7.44 42.79
CA THR A 233 3.34 -8.25 43.59
C THR A 233 1.89 -8.17 43.04
N PRO A 234 1.02 -9.18 43.24
CA PRO A 234 -0.31 -9.22 42.65
C PRO A 234 -1.33 -8.47 43.53
N ASN A 235 -2.15 -7.62 42.91
CA ASN A 235 -3.31 -7.03 43.57
C ASN A 235 -4.58 -7.33 42.76
N ASN A 236 -5.47 -8.10 43.40
CA ASN A 236 -6.84 -8.36 42.98
C ASN A 236 -7.66 -7.09 43.20
N ASN A 237 -8.29 -6.55 42.15
CA ASN A 237 -9.55 -5.82 42.26
C ASN A 237 -10.23 -5.73 40.90
N ASN A 238 -11.44 -6.30 40.84
CA ASN A 238 -12.39 -6.16 39.75
C ASN A 238 -12.79 -4.70 39.61
N ASN A 239 -12.50 -4.09 38.45
CA ASN A 239 -13.22 -2.96 37.89
C ASN A 239 -13.07 -2.99 36.37
N ASN A 240 -14.21 -2.99 35.68
CA ASN A 240 -14.34 -2.91 34.21
C ASN A 240 -13.99 -1.50 33.71
N GLU A 241 -12.70 -1.17 33.69
CA GLU A 241 -12.16 -0.02 32.97
C GLU A 241 -10.75 -0.39 32.47
N PHE A 242 -10.31 0.24 31.39
CA PHE A 242 -9.08 -0.01 30.62
C PHE A 242 -9.19 -0.97 29.42
N ILE A 243 -9.96 -0.56 28.40
CA ILE A 243 -9.31 -0.51 27.08
C ILE A 243 -8.40 0.70 27.14
N ASN A 244 -7.11 0.47 27.45
CA ASN A 244 -6.10 1.51 27.44
C ASN A 244 -6.04 2.07 26.01
N LYS A 245 -6.52 3.31 25.85
CA LYS A 245 -6.66 4.03 24.57
C LYS A 245 -5.30 4.49 23.99
N ASN A 246 -4.18 3.94 24.47
CA ASN A 246 -2.82 4.46 24.29
C ASN A 246 -1.87 3.57 23.46
N ASP A 247 -2.31 2.43 22.94
CA ASP A 247 -1.47 1.56 22.10
C ASP A 247 -1.61 1.85 20.59
N ASN A 248 -1.99 3.08 20.23
CA ASN A 248 -2.10 3.48 18.83
C ASN A 248 -0.74 3.98 18.33
N TYR A 249 -0.30 3.45 17.19
CA TYR A 249 0.85 4.01 16.48
C TYR A 249 0.44 5.22 15.65
N ASN A 250 1.38 6.14 15.46
CA ASN A 250 1.26 7.27 14.53
C ASN A 250 2.43 7.25 13.56
N ILE A 251 2.16 7.54 12.29
CA ILE A 251 3.22 7.87 11.33
C ILE A 251 3.52 9.35 11.49
N CYS A 252 4.70 9.66 12.01
CA CYS A 252 5.10 11.03 12.31
C CYS A 252 5.68 11.76 11.10
N SER A 253 6.35 11.02 10.24
CA SER A 253 6.90 11.54 9.00
C SER A 253 7.09 10.42 8.00
N ALA A 254 7.03 10.75 6.73
CA ALA A 254 7.57 9.94 5.66
C ALA A 254 8.35 10.87 4.73
N LYS A 255 9.54 10.43 4.35
CA LYS A 255 10.40 11.09 3.39
C LYS A 255 10.58 10.12 2.22
N VAL A 256 10.30 10.61 1.02
CA VAL A 256 10.50 9.84 -0.20
C VAL A 256 11.80 10.33 -0.81
N GLU A 257 12.78 9.43 -0.95
CA GLU A 257 14.09 9.74 -1.52
C GLU A 257 14.26 8.96 -2.82
N PRO A 258 14.51 9.64 -3.96
CA PRO A 258 14.86 8.94 -5.18
C PRO A 258 16.18 8.20 -4.97
N TYR A 259 16.20 6.94 -5.36
CA TYR A 259 17.39 6.11 -5.39
C TYR A 259 17.85 5.99 -6.84
N GLU A 260 18.89 6.75 -7.17
CA GLU A 260 19.58 6.65 -8.45
C GLU A 260 20.64 5.55 -8.35
N VAL A 261 20.65 4.64 -9.33
CA VAL A 261 21.69 3.61 -9.41
C VAL A 261 22.84 4.14 -10.25
N ASP A 262 23.91 4.57 -9.58
CA ASP A 262 25.15 4.95 -10.23
C ASP A 262 25.76 3.77 -10.99
N ASN A 263 26.06 3.97 -12.28
CA ASN A 263 26.71 2.98 -13.16
C ASN A 263 26.04 1.60 -13.12
N PRO A 264 24.78 1.48 -13.55
CA PRO A 264 24.07 0.23 -13.44
C PRO A 264 24.74 -0.82 -14.35
N ASN A 265 25.29 -1.88 -13.73
CA ASN A 265 25.84 -3.05 -14.46
C ASN A 265 24.76 -3.81 -15.24
N PHE A 266 23.49 -3.46 -15.03
CA PHE A 266 22.34 -4.02 -15.73
C PHE A 266 21.65 -2.90 -16.48
N LYS A 267 21.37 -3.14 -17.76
CA LYS A 267 20.68 -2.19 -18.64
C LYS A 267 19.25 -1.84 -18.20
N TYR A 268 18.69 -2.54 -17.21
CA TYR A 268 17.26 -2.57 -16.90
C TYR A 268 16.96 -2.47 -15.40
N ILE A 269 17.72 -1.66 -14.66
CA ILE A 269 17.27 -1.22 -13.33
C ILE A 269 16.46 0.06 -13.54
N SER A 270 15.19 0.04 -13.16
CA SER A 270 14.41 1.27 -13.04
C SER A 270 14.96 2.09 -11.89
N ASP A 271 14.83 3.41 -11.97
CA ASP A 271 14.95 4.22 -10.76
C ASP A 271 13.88 3.75 -9.76
N HIS A 272 14.15 3.90 -8.48
CA HIS A 272 13.18 3.50 -7.45
C HIS A 272 13.06 4.63 -6.44
N PHE A 273 11.85 4.82 -5.91
CA PHE A 273 11.72 5.61 -4.69
C PHE A 273 11.99 4.72 -3.49
N SER A 274 12.81 5.22 -2.58
CA SER A 274 12.86 4.74 -1.21
C SER A 274 11.93 5.60 -0.34
N VAL A 275 11.27 4.98 0.64
CA VAL A 275 10.48 5.70 1.62
C VAL A 275 11.05 5.41 3.00
N THR A 276 11.53 6.47 3.66
CA THR A 276 11.92 6.44 5.06
C THR A 276 10.77 7.01 5.88
N THR A 277 10.20 6.23 6.78
CA THR A 277 9.10 6.67 7.64
C THR A 277 9.43 6.52 9.11
N THR A 278 9.04 7.50 9.91
CA THR A 278 9.13 7.44 11.38
C THR A 278 7.78 7.04 11.93
N VAL A 279 7.74 5.90 12.62
CA VAL A 279 6.54 5.39 13.28
C VAL A 279 6.73 5.51 14.79
N GLN A 280 5.89 6.31 15.44
CA GLN A 280 5.79 6.34 16.89
C GLN A 280 4.81 5.26 17.33
N MET A 281 5.29 4.28 18.09
CA MET A 281 4.52 3.18 18.67
C MET A 281 4.62 3.23 20.18
#